data_AF-A0A7S1E3U6-F1
#
_entry.id   AF-A0A7S1E3U6-F1
#
_cell.length_a   1.000
_cell.length_b   1.000
_cell.length_c   1.000
_cell.angle_alpha   90.00
_cell.angle_beta   90.00
_cell.angle_gamma   90.00
#
_symmetry.space_group_name_H-M   'P 1'
#
loop_
_entity.id
_entity.type
_entity.pdbx_description
1 polymer ?
#
loop_
_entity_poly.entity_id
_entity_poly.type
_entity_poly.pdbx_seq_one_letter_code
_entity_poly.pdbx_strand_id
1 'polypeptide(L)'
;ALLKLPAHIQQLDMESNGKCMTRQNIDVDYPVGEVDFGEPGTNGQHSFYQLLHMGQTVPCDFIGFVQSQLDLCLDGEELSSHDELMANFFAQPDALANGKTVDELRAEGCPEQLIPHRSFKGNRPSNSMLLPKLTAYATGQILALYEHRTAVQGFIWDINSFDQYGVELGKKLAIDVRDHLKEARKEGNNKEFRQVALQQIEY
;
A
#
# COMPACT_ATOMS: atom_id res chain seq x y z
N ALA A 1 6.74 -6.91 13.20
CA ALA A 1 8.12 -6.67 12.74
C ALA A 1 8.19 -5.83 11.47
N LEU A 2 7.35 -6.06 10.45
CA LEU A 2 7.39 -5.34 9.17
C LEU A 2 6.43 -4.13 9.06
N LEU A 3 6.12 -3.46 10.18
CA LEU A 3 5.13 -2.37 10.21
C LEU A 3 5.42 -1.24 9.22
N LYS A 4 6.69 -0.95 8.96
CA LYS A 4 7.10 0.14 8.06
C LYS A 4 7.50 -0.33 6.67
N LEU A 5 7.34 -1.62 6.35
CA LEU A 5 7.62 -2.11 5.00
C LEU A 5 6.70 -1.46 3.95
N PRO A 6 5.36 -1.36 4.12
CA PRO A 6 4.52 -0.70 3.12
C PRO A 6 4.91 0.77 2.87
N ALA A 7 5.24 1.51 3.93
CA ALA A 7 5.68 2.90 3.81
C ALA A 7 7.05 3.04 3.11
N HIS A 8 7.94 2.06 3.29
CA HIS A 8 9.21 2.02 2.57
C HIS A 8 8.99 1.72 1.08
N ILE A 9 8.15 0.73 0.75
CA ILE A 9 7.81 0.37 -0.64
C ILE A 9 7.09 1.53 -1.34
N GLN A 10 6.19 2.24 -0.66
CA GLN A 10 5.57 3.47 -1.18
C GLN A 10 6.60 4.46 -1.70
N GLN A 11 7.64 4.76 -0.91
CA GLN A 11 8.69 5.65 -1.37
C GLN A 11 9.48 5.01 -2.52
N LEU A 12 9.93 3.77 -2.33
CA LEU A 12 10.77 3.06 -3.30
C LEU A 12 10.13 3.06 -4.68
N ASP A 13 8.86 2.69 -4.80
CA ASP A 13 8.23 2.50 -6.10
C ASP A 13 7.59 3.77 -6.64
N MET A 14 6.82 4.50 -5.83
CA MET A 14 6.08 5.67 -6.30
C MET A 14 7.02 6.83 -6.67
N GLU A 15 8.10 7.05 -5.91
CA GLU A 15 9.10 8.09 -6.23
C GLU A 15 9.94 7.69 -7.45
N SER A 16 10.24 6.40 -7.60
CA SER A 16 11.02 5.89 -8.73
C SER A 16 10.23 5.87 -10.04
N ASN A 17 9.04 5.29 -10.04
CA ASN A 17 8.28 4.97 -11.25
C ASN A 17 7.08 5.89 -11.51
N GLY A 18 6.74 6.80 -10.59
CA GLY A 18 5.73 7.84 -10.79
C GLY A 18 6.21 8.95 -11.73
N LYS A 19 6.37 8.62 -13.01
CA LYS A 19 6.96 9.49 -14.05
C LYS A 19 5.98 9.74 -15.19
N CYS A 20 6.18 10.83 -15.93
CA CYS A 20 5.38 11.17 -17.11
C CYS A 20 6.18 11.22 -18.41
N MET A 21 7.52 11.09 -18.33
CA MET A 21 8.42 11.17 -19.46
C MET A 21 9.27 9.91 -19.57
N THR A 22 9.43 9.43 -20.80
CA THR A 22 10.42 8.41 -21.15
C THR A 22 11.84 8.97 -21.14
N ARG A 23 12.84 8.09 -21.17
CA ARG A 23 14.27 8.44 -21.22
C ARG A 23 14.69 9.19 -22.49
N GLN A 24 13.86 9.13 -23.54
CA GLN A 24 14.05 9.83 -24.81
C GLN A 24 13.31 11.17 -24.85
N ASN A 25 12.77 11.62 -23.71
CA ASN A 25 12.02 12.87 -23.56
C ASN A 25 10.72 12.89 -24.37
N ILE A 26 10.03 11.76 -24.43
CA ILE A 26 8.68 11.64 -25.00
C ILE A 26 7.69 11.43 -23.85
N ASP A 27 6.54 12.10 -23.91
CA ASP A 27 5.43 11.89 -22.97
C ASP A 27 4.99 10.41 -22.99
N VAL A 28 4.78 9.85 -21.80
CA VAL A 28 4.25 8.49 -21.65
C VAL A 28 2.74 8.50 -21.90
N ASP A 29 2.26 7.66 -22.82
CA ASP A 29 0.84 7.55 -23.22
C ASP A 29 0.10 6.33 -22.63
N TYR A 30 0.73 5.65 -21.67
CA TYR A 30 0.18 4.52 -20.91
C TYR A 30 0.34 4.73 -19.38
N PRO A 31 -0.42 4.02 -18.53
CA PRO A 31 -0.20 4.08 -17.09
C PRO A 31 1.19 3.56 -16.70
N VAL A 32 1.90 4.32 -15.88
CA VAL A 32 3.18 3.93 -15.25
C VAL A 32 3.16 4.27 -13.77
N GLY A 33 3.82 3.45 -12.97
CA GLY A 33 3.84 3.55 -11.51
C GLY A 33 2.48 3.21 -10.90
N GLU A 34 2.51 2.37 -9.87
CA GLU A 34 1.33 2.04 -9.09
C GLU A 34 1.22 2.96 -7.85
N VAL A 35 0.02 3.07 -7.27
CA VAL A 35 -0.16 3.65 -5.94
C VAL A 35 -0.08 2.52 -4.92
N ASP A 36 1.08 2.38 -4.31
CA ASP A 36 1.29 1.39 -3.26
C ASP A 36 0.66 1.83 -1.93
N PHE A 37 0.00 0.90 -1.25
CA PHE A 37 -0.49 1.10 0.10
C PHE A 37 -0.57 -0.24 0.84
N GLY A 38 -0.59 -0.19 2.18
CA GLY A 38 -0.76 -1.40 2.97
C GLY A 38 -0.50 -1.21 4.45
N GLU A 39 -0.89 -2.21 5.22
CA GLU A 39 -0.67 -2.35 6.65
C GLU A 39 -0.41 -3.83 6.97
N PRO A 40 0.32 -4.16 8.05
CA PRO A 40 0.51 -5.55 8.46
C PRO A 40 -0.81 -6.28 8.72
N GLY A 41 -0.85 -7.56 8.35
CA GLY A 41 -1.89 -8.46 8.82
C GLY A 41 -1.75 -8.74 10.32
N THR A 42 -2.84 -8.99 11.05
CA THR A 42 -4.24 -9.02 10.59
C THR A 42 -4.94 -7.67 10.62
N ASN A 43 -4.29 -6.60 11.12
CA ASN A 43 -4.89 -5.27 11.29
C ASN A 43 -5.57 -4.74 10.03
N GLY A 44 -4.95 -4.92 8.86
CA GLY A 44 -5.53 -4.50 7.56
C GLY A 44 -6.90 -5.14 7.25
N GLN A 45 -7.15 -6.35 7.76
CA GLN A 45 -8.42 -7.06 7.59
C GLN A 45 -9.60 -6.31 8.21
N HIS A 46 -9.33 -5.57 9.30
CA HIS A 46 -10.31 -4.76 10.02
C HIS A 46 -10.30 -3.28 9.60
N SER A 47 -9.66 -2.95 8.49
CA SER A 47 -9.55 -1.58 7.97
C SER A 47 -10.08 -1.48 6.54
N PHE A 48 -9.34 -2.00 5.56
CA PHE A 48 -9.62 -1.78 4.13
C PHE A 48 -9.90 -3.05 3.33
N TYR A 49 -9.81 -4.24 3.93
CA TYR A 49 -10.06 -5.51 3.20
C TYR A 49 -11.50 -5.64 2.70
N GLN A 50 -12.46 -4.94 3.31
CA GLN A 50 -13.82 -4.83 2.77
C GLN A 50 -13.80 -4.30 1.32
N LEU A 51 -12.99 -3.27 1.04
CA LEU A 51 -12.82 -2.74 -0.30
C LEU A 51 -12.05 -3.72 -1.20
N LEU A 52 -11.03 -4.40 -0.67
CA LEU A 52 -10.28 -5.41 -1.43
C LEU A 52 -11.18 -6.56 -1.90
N HIS A 53 -12.12 -7.01 -1.07
CA HIS A 53 -13.02 -8.14 -1.35
C HIS A 53 -14.25 -7.78 -2.19
N MET A 54 -14.82 -6.59 -1.98
CA MET A 54 -16.12 -6.24 -2.59
C MET A 54 -16.10 -4.96 -3.43
N GLY A 55 -15.05 -4.15 -3.34
CA GLY A 55 -14.86 -2.92 -4.11
C GLY A 55 -13.99 -3.12 -5.36
N GLN A 56 -13.18 -2.11 -5.67
CA GLN A 56 -12.24 -2.13 -6.80
C GLN A 56 -11.22 -3.28 -6.69
N THR A 57 -10.76 -3.78 -7.84
CA THR A 57 -9.72 -4.81 -7.86
C THR A 57 -8.37 -4.15 -7.58
N VAL A 58 -7.68 -4.67 -6.57
CA VAL A 58 -6.33 -4.23 -6.18
C VAL A 58 -5.45 -5.48 -6.08
N PRO A 59 -4.41 -5.64 -6.91
CA PRO A 59 -3.44 -6.72 -6.74
C PRO A 59 -2.77 -6.62 -5.37
N CYS A 60 -2.62 -7.75 -4.68
CA CYS A 60 -2.10 -7.79 -3.31
C CYS A 60 -0.88 -8.71 -3.19
N ASP A 61 0.20 -8.23 -2.57
CA ASP A 61 1.34 -9.06 -2.17
C ASP A 61 1.22 -9.43 -0.68
N PHE A 62 0.92 -10.70 -0.41
CA PHE A 62 0.91 -11.26 0.93
C PHE A 62 2.31 -11.77 1.29
N ILE A 63 2.93 -11.17 2.29
CA ILE A 63 4.27 -11.57 2.78
C ILE A 63 4.13 -12.19 4.16
N GLY A 64 4.56 -13.44 4.31
CA GLY A 64 4.46 -14.23 5.54
C GLY A 64 5.76 -14.93 5.91
N PHE A 65 5.84 -15.42 7.14
CA PHE A 65 6.98 -16.19 7.63
C PHE A 65 6.50 -17.49 8.28
N VAL A 66 7.16 -18.60 8.00
CA VAL A 66 6.82 -19.91 8.59
C VAL A 66 7.04 -19.89 10.11
N GLN A 67 8.09 -19.23 10.58
CA GLN A 67 8.44 -19.16 12.00
C GLN A 67 8.35 -17.73 12.54
N SER A 68 7.70 -17.57 13.70
CA SER A 68 7.75 -16.33 14.46
C SER A 68 9.14 -16.08 15.05
N GLN A 69 9.47 -14.80 15.24
CA GLN A 69 10.60 -14.37 16.06
C GLN A 69 10.30 -14.53 17.56
N LEU A 70 9.02 -14.46 17.92
CA LEU A 70 8.51 -14.60 19.28
C LEU A 70 7.14 -15.29 19.19
N ASP A 71 7.15 -16.63 19.20
CA ASP A 71 5.91 -17.39 19.24
C ASP A 71 5.44 -17.58 20.67
N LEU A 72 4.13 -17.54 20.87
CA LEU A 72 3.49 -17.74 22.16
C LEU A 72 2.35 -18.75 21.99
N CYS A 73 2.39 -19.82 22.78
CA CYS A 73 1.31 -20.76 22.97
C CYS A 73 0.99 -20.78 24.46
N LEU A 74 -0.25 -20.43 24.84
CA LEU A 74 -0.69 -20.39 26.23
C LEU A 74 -1.21 -21.76 26.66
N ASP A 75 -1.09 -22.08 27.95
CA ASP A 75 -1.60 -23.34 28.49
C ASP A 75 -3.10 -23.47 28.23
N GLY A 76 -3.50 -24.57 27.57
CA GLY A 76 -4.88 -24.86 27.23
C GLY A 76 -5.31 -24.41 25.82
N GLU A 77 -4.47 -23.68 25.10
CA GLU A 77 -4.70 -23.36 23.68
C GLU A 77 -4.17 -24.47 22.77
N GLU A 78 -4.92 -24.80 21.71
CA GLU A 78 -4.52 -25.83 20.73
C GLU A 78 -3.54 -25.30 19.67
N LEU A 79 -3.60 -24.00 19.38
CA LEU A 79 -2.80 -23.31 18.37
C LEU A 79 -1.95 -22.22 19.01
N SER A 80 -0.76 -21.99 18.44
CA SER A 80 0.04 -20.84 18.83
C SER A 80 -0.53 -19.54 18.25
N SER A 81 -0.14 -18.41 18.83
CA SER A 81 -0.44 -17.09 18.26
C SER A 81 0.08 -16.92 16.82
N HIS A 82 1.18 -17.59 16.45
CA HIS A 82 1.68 -17.58 15.08
C HIS A 82 0.86 -18.47 14.15
N ASP A 83 0.35 -19.61 14.63
CA ASP A 83 -0.56 -20.46 13.85
C ASP A 83 -1.85 -19.70 13.51
N GLU A 84 -2.43 -18.97 14.47
CA GLU A 84 -3.61 -18.12 14.25
C GLU A 84 -3.36 -17.00 13.22
N LEU A 85 -2.18 -16.36 13.28
CA LEU A 85 -1.75 -15.39 12.28
C LEU A 85 -1.64 -16.03 10.89
N MET A 86 -1.05 -17.22 10.81
CA MET A 86 -0.82 -17.91 9.55
C MET A 86 -2.10 -18.51 8.95
N ALA A 87 -3.06 -18.95 9.76
CA ALA A 87 -4.39 -19.34 9.29
C ALA A 87 -5.05 -18.20 8.49
N ASN A 88 -4.95 -16.97 9.02
CA ASN A 88 -5.40 -15.77 8.35
C ASN A 88 -4.60 -15.45 7.07
N PHE A 89 -3.28 -15.61 7.11
CA PHE A 89 -2.41 -15.42 5.93
C PHE A 89 -2.80 -16.33 4.76
N PHE A 90 -3.10 -17.61 5.03
CA PHE A 90 -3.50 -18.56 3.99
C PHE A 90 -4.94 -18.37 3.52
N ALA A 91 -5.86 -18.02 4.42
CA ALA A 91 -7.27 -17.89 4.08
C ALA A 91 -7.57 -16.68 3.17
N GLN A 92 -6.87 -15.56 3.33
CA GLN A 92 -7.21 -14.31 2.63
C GLN A 92 -6.96 -14.36 1.11
N PRO A 93 -5.81 -14.84 0.60
CA PRO A 93 -5.61 -15.07 -0.84
C PRO A 93 -6.67 -15.98 -1.46
N ASP A 94 -7.00 -17.09 -0.79
CA ASP A 94 -8.02 -18.03 -1.26
C ASP A 94 -9.40 -17.38 -1.30
N ALA A 95 -9.76 -16.59 -0.29
CA ALA A 95 -11.01 -15.84 -0.27
C ALA A 95 -11.08 -14.80 -1.41
N LEU A 96 -9.97 -14.12 -1.72
CA LEU A 96 -9.87 -13.17 -2.84
C LEU A 96 -10.01 -13.88 -4.20
N ALA A 97 -9.39 -15.05 -4.35
CA ALA A 97 -9.42 -15.81 -5.58
C ALA A 97 -10.79 -16.48 -5.81
N ASN A 98 -11.32 -17.19 -4.81
CA ASN A 98 -12.49 -18.04 -4.97
C ASN A 98 -13.80 -17.28 -4.76
N GLY A 99 -13.82 -16.29 -3.86
CA GLY A 99 -15.05 -15.62 -3.47
C GLY A 99 -16.05 -16.56 -2.80
N LYS A 100 -17.34 -16.25 -2.98
CA LYS A 100 -18.46 -17.00 -2.43
C LYS A 100 -19.71 -16.71 -3.27
N THR A 101 -20.21 -17.76 -3.89
CA THR A 101 -21.31 -17.74 -4.85
C THR A 101 -22.67 -17.62 -4.18
N VAL A 102 -23.67 -17.25 -4.98
CA VAL A 102 -25.07 -17.18 -4.54
C VAL A 102 -25.59 -18.55 -4.09
N ASP A 103 -25.24 -19.62 -4.79
CA ASP A 103 -25.74 -20.97 -4.46
C ASP A 103 -25.13 -21.50 -3.17
N GLU A 104 -23.85 -21.21 -2.90
CA GLU A 104 -23.22 -21.49 -1.60
C GLU A 104 -23.91 -20.73 -0.47
N LEU A 105 -24.23 -19.45 -0.67
CA LEU A 105 -24.96 -18.67 0.33
C LEU A 105 -26.36 -19.22 0.60
N ARG A 106 -27.08 -19.66 -0.44
CA ARG A 106 -28.39 -20.31 -0.27
C ARG A 106 -28.27 -21.63 0.48
N ALA A 107 -27.25 -22.43 0.16
CA ALA A 107 -26.98 -23.69 0.85
C ALA A 107 -26.63 -23.47 2.34
N GLU A 108 -25.97 -22.35 2.67
CA GLU A 108 -25.71 -21.91 4.05
C GLU A 108 -26.94 -21.30 4.76
N GLY A 109 -28.10 -21.25 4.09
CA GLY A 109 -29.32 -20.69 4.66
C GLY A 109 -29.32 -19.16 4.75
N CYS A 110 -28.52 -18.47 3.92
CA CYS A 110 -28.54 -17.02 3.85
C CYS A 110 -29.93 -16.52 3.38
N PRO A 111 -30.57 -15.57 4.10
CA PRO A 111 -31.81 -14.96 3.63
C PRO A 111 -31.64 -14.32 2.24
N GLU A 112 -32.62 -14.52 1.35
CA GLU A 112 -32.52 -14.11 -0.05
C GLU A 112 -32.24 -12.60 -0.20
N GLN A 113 -32.80 -11.75 0.67
CA GLN A 113 -32.54 -10.31 0.66
C GLN A 113 -31.09 -9.93 1.01
N LEU A 114 -30.34 -10.80 1.67
CA LEU A 114 -28.95 -10.54 2.07
C LEU A 114 -27.92 -11.11 1.08
N ILE A 115 -28.34 -12.01 0.18
CA ILE A 115 -27.45 -12.66 -0.79
C ILE A 115 -26.64 -11.64 -1.61
N PRO A 116 -27.23 -10.56 -2.18
CA PRO A 116 -26.47 -9.58 -2.96
C PRO A 116 -25.40 -8.85 -2.14
N HIS A 117 -25.58 -8.76 -0.82
CA HIS A 117 -24.67 -8.08 0.11
C HIS A 117 -23.61 -9.02 0.70
N ARG A 118 -23.79 -10.34 0.54
CA ARG A 118 -22.90 -11.38 1.09
C ARG A 118 -22.20 -12.20 0.00
N SER A 119 -22.51 -11.97 -1.27
CA SER A 119 -21.85 -12.60 -2.41
C SER A 119 -20.49 -11.98 -2.67
N PHE A 120 -19.45 -12.79 -2.73
CA PHE A 120 -18.08 -12.37 -3.05
C PHE A 120 -17.76 -12.84 -4.46
N LYS A 121 -17.42 -11.91 -5.35
CA LYS A 121 -17.18 -12.23 -6.77
C LYS A 121 -15.93 -13.09 -7.00
N GLY A 122 -15.00 -13.11 -6.05
CA GLY A 122 -13.69 -13.73 -6.24
C GLY A 122 -12.92 -13.07 -7.39
N ASN A 123 -12.03 -13.84 -8.02
CA ASN A 123 -11.20 -13.44 -9.16
C ASN A 123 -10.41 -12.14 -8.91
N ARG A 124 -9.84 -12.01 -7.72
CA ARG A 124 -8.99 -10.88 -7.32
C ARG A 124 -7.55 -11.38 -7.15
N PRO A 125 -6.58 -10.79 -7.87
CA PRO A 125 -5.24 -11.34 -7.94
C PRO A 125 -4.44 -11.05 -6.66
N SER A 126 -3.64 -12.03 -6.25
CA SER A 126 -2.69 -11.88 -5.17
C SER A 126 -1.45 -12.76 -5.37
N ASN A 127 -0.29 -12.31 -4.91
CA ASN A 127 0.89 -13.16 -4.73
C ASN A 127 1.06 -13.52 -3.26
N SER A 128 1.53 -14.73 -2.98
CA SER A 128 1.89 -15.16 -1.63
C SER A 128 3.37 -15.49 -1.56
N MET A 129 4.12 -14.70 -0.80
CA MET A 129 5.55 -14.87 -0.56
C MET A 129 5.75 -15.36 0.87
N LEU A 130 6.18 -16.61 1.01
CA LEU A 130 6.40 -17.25 2.31
C LEU A 130 7.89 -17.53 2.49
N LEU A 131 8.50 -16.92 3.53
CA LEU A 131 9.90 -17.14 3.88
C LEU A 131 10.01 -17.96 5.17
N PRO A 132 11.13 -18.68 5.43
CA PRO A 132 11.25 -19.52 6.63
C PRO A 132 11.13 -18.75 7.95
N LYS A 133 11.86 -17.64 8.10
CA LYS A 133 11.87 -16.79 9.30
C LYS A 133 12.37 -15.40 8.95
N LEU A 134 11.81 -14.38 9.60
CA LEU A 134 12.30 -13.02 9.44
C LEU A 134 13.66 -12.87 10.16
N THR A 135 14.73 -12.94 9.38
CA THR A 135 16.11 -12.68 9.81
C THR A 135 16.64 -11.46 9.07
N ALA A 136 17.79 -10.90 9.49
CA ALA A 136 18.42 -9.79 8.76
C ALA A 136 18.69 -10.14 7.27
N TYR A 137 19.07 -11.39 7.01
CA TYR A 137 19.26 -11.90 5.64
C TYR A 137 17.95 -11.90 4.85
N ALA A 138 16.87 -12.46 5.43
CA ALA A 138 15.55 -12.48 4.79
C ALA A 138 15.00 -11.06 4.55
N THR A 139 15.22 -10.13 5.49
CA THR A 139 14.89 -8.71 5.29
C THR A 139 15.63 -8.15 4.08
N GLY A 140 16.93 -8.38 3.95
CA GLY A 140 17.71 -7.94 2.79
C GLY A 140 17.20 -8.53 1.47
N GLN A 141 16.79 -9.80 1.47
CA GLN A 141 16.19 -10.43 0.29
C GLN A 141 14.87 -9.76 -0.13
N ILE A 142 13.99 -9.44 0.83
CA ILE A 142 12.72 -8.76 0.57
C ILE A 142 12.99 -7.38 -0.02
N LEU A 143 13.89 -6.60 0.59
CA LEU A 143 14.23 -5.27 0.09
C LEU A 143 14.79 -5.32 -1.35
N ALA A 144 15.80 -6.14 -1.58
CA ALA A 144 16.42 -6.28 -2.90
C ALA A 144 15.44 -6.78 -3.97
N LEU A 145 14.50 -7.65 -3.60
CA LEU A 145 13.46 -8.11 -4.51
C LEU A 145 12.57 -6.96 -5.00
N TYR A 146 12.10 -6.10 -4.08
CA TYR A 146 11.28 -4.95 -4.46
C TYR A 146 12.10 -3.88 -5.21
N GLU A 147 13.37 -3.65 -4.86
CA GLU A 147 14.26 -2.76 -5.61
C GLU A 147 14.41 -3.22 -7.06
N HIS A 148 14.63 -4.52 -7.28
CA HIS A 148 14.74 -5.08 -8.62
C HIS A 148 13.41 -5.10 -9.36
N ARG A 149 12.29 -5.36 -8.68
CA ARG A 149 10.94 -5.25 -9.26
C ARG A 149 10.70 -3.84 -9.81
N THR A 150 10.89 -2.82 -8.97
CA THR A 150 10.75 -1.41 -9.34
C THR A 150 11.65 -1.03 -10.51
N ALA A 151 12.92 -1.44 -10.49
CA ALA A 151 13.85 -1.16 -11.58
C ALA A 151 13.42 -1.84 -12.90
N VAL A 152 13.00 -3.11 -12.85
CA VAL A 152 12.55 -3.85 -14.05
C VAL A 152 11.29 -3.23 -14.64
N GLN A 153 10.30 -2.84 -13.82
CA GLN A 153 9.11 -2.12 -14.28
C GLN A 153 9.50 -0.83 -15.02
N GLY A 154 10.38 -0.01 -14.43
CA GLY A 154 10.85 1.22 -15.06
C GLY A 154 11.61 1.00 -16.36
N PHE A 155 12.41 -0.06 -16.46
CA PHE A 155 13.10 -0.42 -17.70
C PHE A 155 12.14 -0.87 -18.80
N ILE A 156 11.07 -1.61 -18.45
CA ILE A 156 10.03 -2.00 -19.40
C ILE A 156 9.28 -0.78 -19.92
N TRP A 157 9.00 0.19 -19.05
CA TRP A 157 8.29 1.42 -19.40
C TRP A 157 9.17 2.51 -20.02
N ASP A 158 10.47 2.25 -20.19
CA ASP A 158 11.46 3.21 -20.71
C ASP A 158 11.49 4.55 -19.95
N ILE A 159 11.27 4.51 -18.63
CA ILE A 159 11.38 5.67 -17.74
C ILE A 159 12.67 5.61 -16.92
N ASN A 160 13.05 6.73 -16.31
CA ASN A 160 14.19 6.76 -15.38
C ASN A 160 13.73 6.53 -13.94
N SER A 161 13.96 5.34 -13.39
CA SER A 161 13.60 5.01 -12.00
C SER A 161 14.49 5.66 -10.93
N PHE A 162 15.51 6.43 -11.30
CA PHE A 162 16.56 6.87 -10.38
C PHE A 162 16.67 8.40 -10.22
N ASP A 163 15.72 9.16 -10.79
CA ASP A 163 15.57 10.59 -10.56
C ASP A 163 14.27 10.94 -9.83
N GLN A 164 14.14 12.18 -9.37
CA GLN A 164 12.97 12.64 -8.61
C GLN A 164 12.68 14.14 -8.81
N TYR A 165 12.71 14.64 -10.06
CA TYR A 165 12.51 16.07 -10.34
C TYR A 165 11.15 16.63 -9.86
N GLY A 166 10.12 15.77 -9.73
CA GLY A 166 8.78 16.16 -9.30
C GLY A 166 8.71 16.84 -7.92
N VAL A 167 9.72 16.64 -7.05
CA VAL A 167 9.73 17.25 -5.71
C VAL A 167 10.28 18.68 -5.69
N GLU A 168 10.87 19.16 -6.79
CA GLU A 168 11.59 20.44 -6.80
C GLU A 168 10.66 21.65 -6.77
N LEU A 169 9.53 21.58 -7.47
CA LEU A 169 8.56 22.69 -7.53
C LEU A 169 8.00 23.01 -6.14
N GLY A 170 7.58 21.99 -5.39
CA GLY A 170 7.06 22.15 -4.03
C GLY A 170 8.11 22.75 -3.07
N LYS A 171 9.37 22.33 -3.18
CA LYS A 171 10.47 22.90 -2.38
C LYS A 171 10.67 24.38 -2.66
N LYS A 172 10.63 24.80 -3.93
CA LYS A 172 10.76 26.21 -4.33
C LYS A 172 9.61 27.05 -3.78
N LEU A 173 8.37 26.61 -4.00
CA LEU A 173 7.18 27.31 -3.52
C LEU A 173 7.16 27.42 -1.98
N ALA A 174 7.61 26.39 -1.26
CA ALA A 174 7.70 26.44 0.19
C ALA A 174 8.70 27.50 0.69
N ILE A 175 9.80 27.75 -0.04
CA ILE A 175 10.76 28.81 0.27
C ILE A 175 10.10 30.18 0.10
N ASP A 176 9.41 30.40 -1.02
CA ASP A 176 8.73 31.66 -1.32
C ASP A 176 7.66 31.98 -0.24
N VAL A 177 6.83 30.98 0.09
CA VAL A 177 5.83 31.10 1.16
C VAL A 177 6.49 31.40 2.50
N ARG A 178 7.57 30.69 2.83
CA ARG A 178 8.30 30.91 4.09
C ARG A 178 8.83 32.34 4.20
N ASP A 179 9.29 32.93 3.12
CA ASP A 179 9.85 34.28 3.14
C ASP A 179 8.75 35.35 3.26
N HIS A 180 7.60 35.19 2.58
CA HIS A 180 6.39 35.99 2.84
C HIS A 180 5.93 35.89 4.30
N LEU A 181 5.94 34.68 4.87
CA LEU A 181 5.60 34.47 6.28
C LEU A 181 6.54 35.21 7.23
N LYS A 182 7.83 35.28 6.92
CA LYS A 182 8.81 36.03 7.73
C LYS A 182 8.55 37.54 7.67
N GLU A 183 8.24 38.07 6.48
CA GLU A 183 7.94 39.49 6.29
C GLU A 183 6.71 39.90 7.10
N ALA A 184 5.59 39.20 6.94
CA ALA A 184 4.35 39.46 7.69
C ALA A 184 4.56 39.41 9.23
N ARG A 185 5.44 38.52 9.72
CA ARG A 185 5.76 38.45 11.16
C ARG A 185 6.64 39.59 11.65
N LYS A 186 7.54 40.13 10.83
CA LYS A 186 8.40 41.28 11.20
C LYS A 186 7.59 42.57 11.34
N GLU A 187 6.55 42.73 10.54
CA GLU A 187 5.68 43.92 10.56
C GLU A 187 4.69 43.93 11.73
N GLY A 188 4.76 42.96 12.66
CA GLY A 188 3.83 42.85 13.78
C GLY A 188 2.40 42.47 13.35
N ASN A 189 2.23 42.08 12.09
CA ASN A 189 0.93 41.98 11.44
C ASN A 189 0.40 40.54 11.48
N ASN A 190 0.08 40.03 12.68
CA ASN A 190 -0.49 38.68 12.86
C ASN A 190 -1.79 38.42 12.06
N LYS A 191 -2.45 39.46 11.52
CA LYS A 191 -3.62 39.36 10.66
C LYS A 191 -3.29 38.89 9.23
N GLU A 192 -2.09 39.17 8.72
CA GLU A 192 -1.69 38.79 7.36
C GLU A 192 -1.46 37.28 7.19
N PHE A 193 -1.01 36.56 8.23
CA PHE A 193 -0.85 35.10 8.16
C PHE A 193 -2.15 34.39 7.74
N ARG A 194 -3.28 34.79 8.34
CA ARG A 194 -4.60 34.24 8.00
C ARG A 194 -5.00 34.62 6.59
N GLN A 195 -4.62 35.81 6.12
CA GLN A 195 -4.96 36.31 4.79
C GLN A 195 -4.16 35.61 3.69
N VAL A 196 -2.86 35.37 3.91
CA VAL A 196 -2.00 34.54 3.04
C VAL A 196 -2.50 33.09 2.99
N ALA A 197 -2.88 32.52 4.14
CA ALA A 197 -3.45 31.18 4.20
C ALA A 197 -4.81 31.09 3.47
N LEU A 198 -5.66 32.13 3.55
CA LEU A 198 -6.94 32.18 2.83
C LEU A 198 -6.75 32.35 1.32
N GLN A 199 -5.77 33.15 0.88
CA GLN A 199 -5.45 33.30 -0.55
C GLN A 199 -4.94 32.00 -1.21
N GLN A 200 -4.35 31.08 -0.44
CA GLN A 200 -3.98 29.75 -0.95
C GLN A 200 -5.15 28.75 -1.03
N ILE A 201 -6.29 29.03 -0.40
CA ILE A 201 -7.49 28.17 -0.41
C ILE A 201 -8.44 28.52 -1.57
N GLU A 202 -8.30 29.71 -2.17
CA GLU A 202 -9.17 30.18 -3.27
C GLU A 202 -8.74 29.71 -4.68
N TYR A 203 -7.77 28.80 -4.78
CA TYR A 203 -7.39 28.08 -6.01
C TYR A 203 -7.71 26.59 -5.88
#